data_AF-A0A4V3B0Y5-F1
#
_entry.id   AF-A0A4V3B0Y5-F1
#
_cell.length_a   1.000
_cell.length_b   1.000
_cell.length_c   1.000
_cell.angle_alpha   90.00
_cell.angle_beta   90.00
_cell.angle_gamma   90.00
#
_symmetry.space_group_name_H-M   'P 1'
#
loop_
_entity.id
_entity.type
_entity.pdbx_description
1 polymer ?
#
loop_
_entity_poly.entity_id
_entity_poly.type
_entity_poly.pdbx_seq_one_letter_code
_entity_poly.pdbx_strand_id
1 'polypeptide(L)'
;MLIKTLNENSLKAANEQVMFFKAYRVFINPSSKHHLTPDEFYIYSLLNRYICMDRSITITRSMLEQVMPFPLLTKKADNRKRITETLEGLINKDVLTSHLVRPSKSGINELMQFSINDLILSDLKENDKKISQRYLEFPLFIVFHEKIKSSSDLYICYVVRSKVDNGKFPPKRMSGTYWAKVLGKSTTNASYVQKMIDSCVERQIIFKRSGVRKEDSTQEYNLYDIQEIDENYKEPLKQKNVIEELPVIHTKVEAKLDEIPF
;
A
#
# COMPACT_ATOMS: atom_id res chain seq x y z
N MET A 1 17.17 39.58 1.79
CA MET A 1 17.27 38.31 2.57
C MET A 1 15.95 37.52 2.42
N LEU A 2 15.56 37.17 1.19
CA LEU A 2 14.22 36.61 0.90
C LEU A 2 14.22 35.53 -0.21
N ILE A 3 15.39 35.07 -0.65
CA ILE A 3 15.54 34.09 -1.75
C ILE A 3 15.84 32.67 -1.22
N LYS A 4 16.14 32.50 0.07
CA LYS A 4 16.42 31.17 0.65
C LYS A 4 15.19 30.38 1.10
N THR A 5 14.04 31.03 1.33
CA THR A 5 12.86 30.38 1.93
C THR A 5 11.90 29.76 0.91
N LEU A 6 11.99 30.12 -0.37
CA LEU A 6 11.15 29.57 -1.43
C LEU A 6 11.65 28.23 -1.98
N ASN A 7 12.90 27.86 -1.72
CA ASN A 7 13.50 26.67 -2.32
C ASN A 7 13.32 25.40 -1.46
N GLU A 8 13.22 25.52 -0.14
CA GLU A 8 13.04 24.36 0.75
C GLU A 8 11.62 23.81 0.74
N ASN A 9 10.61 24.69 0.63
CA ASN A 9 9.21 24.26 0.50
C ASN A 9 8.91 23.69 -0.88
N SER A 10 9.57 24.18 -1.93
CA SER A 10 9.45 23.65 -3.29
C SER A 10 10.16 22.30 -3.46
N LEU A 11 11.31 22.09 -2.79
CA LEU A 11 11.99 20.77 -2.75
C LEU A 11 11.24 19.75 -1.88
N LYS A 12 10.58 20.17 -0.79
CA LYS A 12 9.70 19.30 0.00
C LYS A 12 8.45 18.89 -0.79
N ALA A 13 7.80 19.85 -1.44
CA ALA A 13 6.62 19.59 -2.26
C ALA A 13 6.92 18.71 -3.50
N ALA A 14 8.13 18.80 -4.07
CA ALA A 14 8.56 17.95 -5.19
C ALA A 14 8.87 16.49 -4.78
N ASN A 15 9.17 16.23 -3.50
CA ASN A 15 9.54 14.90 -2.99
C ASN A 15 8.38 14.13 -2.32
N GLU A 16 7.19 14.72 -2.22
CA GLU A 16 6.04 14.12 -1.54
C GLU A 16 4.87 13.86 -2.49
N GLN A 17 5.14 13.49 -3.75
CA GLN A 17 4.15 12.72 -4.49
C GLN A 17 3.92 11.41 -3.72
N VAL A 18 2.74 11.30 -3.09
CA VAL A 18 2.31 10.08 -2.41
C VAL A 18 2.34 8.96 -3.43
N MET A 19 3.39 8.14 -3.38
CA MET A 19 3.50 6.96 -4.24
C MET A 19 2.52 5.92 -3.72
N PHE A 20 1.75 5.34 -4.62
CA PHE A 20 0.85 4.23 -4.34
C PHE A 20 1.34 2.98 -5.05
N PHE A 21 0.99 1.83 -4.49
CA PHE A 21 1.14 0.55 -5.17
C PHE A 21 -0.17 -0.24 -5.15
N LYS A 22 -0.34 -1.12 -6.13
CA LYS A 22 -1.51 -1.98 -6.20
C LYS A 22 -1.40 -3.07 -5.14
N ALA A 23 -2.26 -3.03 -4.13
CA ALA A 23 -2.40 -4.10 -3.16
C ALA A 23 -3.63 -4.95 -3.51
N TYR A 24 -3.39 -6.12 -4.11
CA TYR A 24 -4.43 -6.99 -4.65
C TYR A 24 -5.24 -7.67 -3.56
N ARG A 25 -6.57 -7.53 -3.59
CA ARG A 25 -7.46 -8.03 -2.53
C ARG A 25 -7.34 -9.53 -2.30
N VAL A 26 -6.98 -10.28 -3.35
CA VAL A 26 -6.71 -11.73 -3.27
C VAL A 26 -5.68 -12.08 -2.19
N PHE A 27 -4.72 -11.19 -1.90
CA PHE A 27 -3.68 -11.42 -0.89
C PHE A 27 -4.25 -11.69 0.50
N ILE A 28 -5.47 -11.22 0.80
CA ILE A 28 -6.12 -11.38 2.11
C ILE A 28 -6.92 -12.69 2.20
N ASN A 29 -7.29 -13.30 1.06
CA ASN A 29 -8.17 -14.47 1.03
C ASN A 29 -7.37 -15.74 1.41
N PRO A 30 -7.57 -16.34 2.60
CA PRO A 30 -6.77 -17.49 3.05
C PRO A 30 -6.99 -18.75 2.22
N SER A 31 -8.06 -18.81 1.42
CA SER A 31 -8.35 -19.92 0.51
C SER A 31 -7.70 -19.76 -0.87
N SER A 32 -7.12 -18.61 -1.18
CA SER A 32 -6.44 -18.37 -2.45
C SER A 32 -5.01 -18.88 -2.43
N LYS A 33 -4.54 -19.45 -3.55
CA LYS A 33 -3.10 -19.74 -3.73
C LYS A 33 -2.23 -18.49 -3.64
N HIS A 34 -2.80 -17.32 -3.92
CA HIS A 34 -2.13 -16.02 -3.88
C HIS A 34 -2.22 -15.34 -2.50
N HIS A 35 -2.74 -16.02 -1.47
CA HIS A 35 -2.75 -15.49 -0.13
C HIS A 35 -1.32 -15.16 0.34
N LEU A 36 -1.09 -13.93 0.80
CA LEU A 36 0.20 -13.51 1.32
C LEU A 36 0.22 -13.55 2.84
N THR A 37 1.29 -14.09 3.39
CA THR A 37 1.67 -13.90 4.78
C THR A 37 2.13 -12.46 5.03
N PRO A 38 2.22 -12.01 6.30
CA PRO A 38 2.72 -10.68 6.61
C PRO A 38 4.10 -10.37 6.02
N ASP A 39 5.03 -11.32 6.08
CA ASP A 39 6.40 -11.14 5.55
C ASP A 39 6.38 -11.00 4.03
N GLU A 40 5.59 -11.83 3.34
CA GLU A 40 5.44 -11.77 1.87
C GLU A 40 4.83 -10.44 1.43
N PHE A 41 3.80 -9.95 2.11
CA PHE A 41 3.22 -8.66 1.79
C PHE A 41 4.19 -7.50 2.05
N TYR A 42 4.99 -7.58 3.11
CA TYR A 42 6.01 -6.58 3.41
C TYR A 42 7.09 -6.54 2.33
N ILE A 43 7.64 -7.69 1.93
CA ILE A 43 8.60 -7.76 0.82
C ILE A 43 7.98 -7.28 -0.49
N TYR A 44 6.76 -7.72 -0.81
CA TYR A 44 6.01 -7.23 -1.96
C TYR A 44 5.89 -5.71 -1.98
N SER A 45 5.56 -5.10 -0.84
CA SER A 45 5.42 -3.65 -0.71
C SER A 45 6.75 -2.92 -0.94
N LEU A 46 7.87 -3.46 -0.42
CA LEU A 46 9.21 -2.90 -0.66
C LEU A 46 9.62 -3.00 -2.13
N LEU A 47 9.35 -4.13 -2.80
CA LEU A 47 9.68 -4.33 -4.21
C LEU A 47 8.97 -3.34 -5.14
N ASN A 48 7.74 -2.92 -4.78
CA ASN A 48 6.99 -1.93 -5.57
C ASN A 48 7.71 -0.57 -5.68
N ARG A 49 8.59 -0.23 -4.73
CA ARG A 49 9.43 0.98 -4.79
C ARG A 49 10.48 0.93 -5.90
N TYR A 50 10.86 -0.27 -6.34
CA TYR A 50 11.94 -0.52 -7.29
C TYR A 50 11.44 -0.98 -8.65
N ILE A 51 10.16 -0.75 -8.95
CA ILE A 51 9.60 -1.01 -10.27
C ILE A 51 10.19 0.02 -11.26
N CYS A 52 10.86 -0.49 -12.29
CA CYS A 52 11.35 0.28 -13.42
C CYS A 52 10.21 0.61 -14.41
N MET A 53 10.47 1.50 -15.37
CA MET A 53 9.47 1.92 -16.37
C MET A 53 8.92 0.75 -17.21
N ASP A 54 9.73 -0.29 -17.42
CA ASP A 54 9.37 -1.52 -18.13
C ASP A 54 8.59 -2.52 -17.26
N ARG A 55 8.21 -2.13 -16.03
CA ARG A 55 7.58 -2.96 -15.00
C ARG A 55 8.44 -4.10 -14.45
N SER A 56 9.72 -4.13 -14.79
CA SER A 56 10.68 -5.03 -14.14
C SER A 56 11.12 -4.48 -12.79
N ILE A 57 11.54 -5.37 -11.90
CA ILE A 57 12.13 -5.05 -10.61
C ILE A 57 13.51 -5.69 -10.61
N THR A 58 14.54 -4.85 -10.55
CA THR A 58 15.94 -5.30 -10.52
C THR A 58 16.55 -4.95 -9.17
N ILE A 59 16.83 -5.94 -8.34
CA ILE A 59 17.27 -5.72 -6.96
C ILE A 59 18.17 -6.85 -6.47
N THR A 60 19.16 -6.53 -5.65
CA THR A 60 19.94 -7.54 -4.92
C THR A 60 19.34 -7.79 -3.54
N ARG A 61 19.58 -8.96 -2.96
CA ARG A 61 19.16 -9.24 -1.58
C ARG A 61 19.75 -8.26 -0.57
N SER A 62 20.99 -7.83 -0.78
CA SER A 62 21.67 -6.86 0.09
C SER A 62 21.03 -5.48 0.02
N MET A 63 20.61 -5.03 -1.17
CA MET A 63 19.83 -3.80 -1.32
C MET A 63 18.49 -3.91 -0.61
N LEU A 64 17.77 -5.03 -0.77
CA LEU A 64 16.49 -5.25 -0.09
C LEU A 64 16.65 -5.25 1.44
N GLU A 65 17.71 -5.87 1.97
CA GLU A 65 18.04 -5.84 3.41
C GLU A 65 18.34 -4.42 3.92
N GLN A 66 18.99 -3.57 3.12
CA GLN A 66 19.35 -2.19 3.52
C GLN A 66 18.17 -1.23 3.56
N VAL A 67 17.14 -1.47 2.75
CA VAL A 67 16.02 -0.54 2.56
C VAL A 67 14.82 -0.88 3.44
N MET A 68 14.88 -2.00 4.15
CA MET A 68 13.90 -2.43 5.14
C MET A 68 13.89 -1.48 6.35
N PRO A 69 12.76 -0.83 6.67
CA PRO A 69 12.62 -0.04 7.91
C PRO A 69 12.83 -0.87 9.17
N PHE A 70 12.44 -2.15 9.12
CA PHE A 70 12.67 -3.14 10.17
C PHE A 70 13.01 -4.49 9.55
N PRO A 71 13.92 -5.27 10.15
CA PRO A 71 14.26 -6.60 9.64
C PRO A 71 13.13 -7.60 9.92
N LEU A 72 13.03 -8.64 9.09
CA LEU A 72 12.13 -9.78 9.33
C LEU A 72 12.56 -10.59 10.55
N LEU A 73 13.87 -10.70 10.78
CA LEU A 73 14.46 -11.37 11.93
C LEU A 73 15.64 -10.55 12.48
N THR A 74 15.84 -10.57 13.79
CA THR A 74 16.89 -9.79 14.46
C THR A 74 18.30 -10.21 14.07
N LYS A 75 18.52 -11.52 13.86
CA LYS A 75 19.83 -12.06 13.47
C LYS A 75 20.01 -11.97 11.95
N LYS A 76 21.06 -11.27 11.50
CA LYS A 76 21.33 -10.96 10.08
C LYS A 76 21.33 -12.19 9.15
N ALA A 77 22.00 -13.27 9.55
CA ALA A 77 22.06 -14.50 8.74
C ALA A 77 20.66 -15.11 8.55
N ASP A 78 19.87 -15.14 9.63
CA ASP A 78 18.52 -15.69 9.61
C ASP A 78 17.58 -14.75 8.83
N ASN A 79 17.75 -13.43 8.96
CA ASN A 79 17.01 -12.43 8.19
C ASN A 79 17.21 -12.62 6.68
N ARG A 80 18.46 -12.80 6.23
CA ARG A 80 18.75 -13.07 4.81
C ARG A 80 18.12 -14.34 4.30
N LYS A 81 18.15 -15.40 5.12
CA LYS A 81 17.47 -16.66 4.81
C LYS A 81 15.97 -16.43 4.67
N ARG A 82 15.37 -15.70 5.63
CA ARG A 82 13.95 -15.37 5.63
C ARG A 82 13.52 -14.55 4.42
N ILE A 83 14.35 -13.59 3.98
CA ILE A 83 14.11 -12.82 2.75
C ILE A 83 14.06 -13.75 1.54
N THR A 84 15.04 -14.66 1.41
CA THR A 84 15.08 -15.62 0.30
C THR A 84 13.85 -16.53 0.30
N GLU A 85 13.50 -17.13 1.44
CA GLU A 85 12.28 -17.94 1.59
C GLU A 85 11.01 -17.15 1.21
N THR A 86 10.97 -15.87 1.58
CA THR A 86 9.82 -15.00 1.30
C THR A 86 9.70 -14.67 -0.20
N LEU A 87 10.82 -14.40 -0.87
CA LEU A 87 10.85 -14.20 -2.33
C LEU A 87 10.46 -15.48 -3.09
N GLU A 88 10.96 -16.63 -2.66
CA GLU A 88 10.56 -17.94 -3.20
C GLU A 88 9.06 -18.18 -2.99
N GLY A 89 8.51 -17.83 -1.83
CA GLY A 89 7.07 -17.88 -1.56
C GLY A 89 6.26 -17.03 -2.54
N LEU A 90 6.69 -15.78 -2.80
CA LEU A 90 6.04 -14.89 -3.76
C LEU A 90 6.08 -15.44 -5.20
N ILE A 91 7.16 -16.11 -5.61
CA ILE A 91 7.28 -16.77 -6.91
C ILE A 91 6.36 -17.99 -6.99
N ASN A 92 6.40 -18.87 -5.97
CA ASN A 92 5.59 -20.09 -5.91
C ASN A 92 4.08 -19.80 -5.89
N LYS A 93 3.69 -18.61 -5.43
CA LYS A 93 2.31 -18.12 -5.43
C LYS A 93 1.93 -17.34 -6.69
N ASP A 94 2.76 -17.36 -7.72
CA ASP A 94 2.60 -16.61 -8.97
C ASP A 94 2.38 -15.10 -8.75
N VAL A 95 2.88 -14.53 -7.65
CA VAL A 95 2.81 -13.07 -7.39
C VAL A 95 3.95 -12.37 -8.13
N LEU A 96 5.13 -12.99 -8.15
CA LEU A 96 6.29 -12.56 -8.92
C LEU A 96 6.62 -13.57 -10.02
N THR A 97 7.02 -13.05 -11.17
CA THR A 97 7.66 -13.84 -12.24
C THR A 97 9.15 -13.56 -12.20
N SER A 98 9.99 -14.61 -12.09
CA SER A 98 11.45 -14.49 -12.12
C SER A 98 11.94 -14.56 -13.56
N HIS A 99 12.71 -13.56 -13.98
CA HIS A 99 13.26 -13.46 -15.35
C HIS A 99 14.72 -13.90 -15.45
N LEU A 100 15.41 -13.96 -14.31
CA LEU A 100 16.80 -14.38 -14.18
C LEU A 100 16.95 -15.58 -13.24
N VAL A 101 18.08 -16.29 -13.42
CA VAL A 101 18.43 -17.59 -12.82
C VAL A 101 18.13 -17.64 -11.33
N ARG A 102 17.50 -18.74 -10.91
CA ARG A 102 17.16 -19.06 -9.51
C ARG A 102 18.28 -18.64 -8.57
N PRO A 103 17.96 -18.02 -7.42
CA PRO A 103 18.97 -17.66 -6.44
C PRO A 103 19.81 -18.90 -6.11
N SER A 104 21.10 -18.88 -6.43
CA SER A 104 21.99 -19.96 -6.04
C SER A 104 22.12 -19.93 -4.51
N LYS A 105 22.31 -21.10 -3.91
CA LYS A 105 22.45 -21.23 -2.46
C LYS A 105 23.66 -20.45 -1.89
N SER A 106 24.57 -19.90 -2.71
CA SER A 106 25.82 -19.30 -2.23
C SER A 106 26.05 -17.81 -2.55
N GLY A 107 25.17 -17.11 -3.27
CA GLY A 107 25.47 -15.75 -3.74
C GLY A 107 24.98 -14.62 -2.83
N ILE A 108 25.85 -13.96 -2.07
CA ILE A 108 25.50 -12.79 -1.22
C ILE A 108 25.00 -11.59 -2.05
N ASN A 109 25.25 -11.55 -3.37
CA ASN A 109 25.01 -10.41 -4.25
C ASN A 109 24.39 -10.79 -5.61
N GLU A 110 23.55 -11.82 -5.67
CA GLU A 110 22.87 -12.11 -6.93
C GLU A 110 21.86 -11.02 -7.29
N LEU A 111 22.01 -10.49 -8.49
CA LEU A 111 21.06 -9.58 -9.09
C LEU A 111 19.82 -10.37 -9.45
N MET A 112 18.70 -10.06 -8.80
CA MET A 112 17.44 -10.71 -9.07
C MET A 112 16.59 -9.78 -9.94
N GLN A 113 15.98 -10.35 -10.98
CA GLN A 113 15.06 -9.63 -11.85
C GLN A 113 13.68 -10.28 -11.79
N PHE A 114 12.69 -9.50 -11.40
CA PHE A 114 11.30 -9.92 -11.25
C PHE A 114 10.35 -9.05 -12.06
N SER A 115 9.11 -9.49 -12.23
CA SER A 115 7.96 -8.63 -12.50
C SER A 115 6.78 -9.06 -11.65
N ILE A 116 5.87 -8.15 -11.33
CA ILE A 116 4.60 -8.48 -10.69
C ILE A 116 3.67 -9.09 -11.73
N ASN A 117 3.00 -10.19 -11.38
CA ASN A 117 2.07 -10.86 -12.28
C ASN A 117 0.67 -10.20 -12.24
N ASP A 118 0.61 -8.95 -12.68
CA ASP A 118 -0.62 -8.14 -12.64
C ASP A 118 -1.81 -8.82 -13.34
N LEU A 119 -1.56 -9.57 -14.42
CA LEU A 119 -2.59 -10.26 -15.18
C LEU A 119 -3.27 -11.34 -14.33
N ILE A 120 -2.49 -12.25 -13.73
CA ILE A 120 -3.06 -13.32 -12.89
C ILE A 120 -3.72 -12.74 -11.64
N LEU A 121 -3.08 -11.76 -11.00
CA LEU A 121 -3.59 -11.16 -9.76
C LEU A 121 -4.88 -10.35 -9.98
N SER A 122 -5.05 -9.81 -11.19
CA SER A 122 -6.26 -9.10 -11.57
C SER A 122 -7.35 -10.04 -12.07
N ASP A 123 -7.04 -11.13 -12.78
CA ASP A 123 -8.03 -11.92 -13.53
C ASP A 123 -8.71 -13.05 -12.75
N LEU A 124 -8.49 -13.10 -11.43
CA LEU A 124 -9.22 -14.01 -10.56
C LEU A 124 -10.68 -13.56 -10.53
N LYS A 125 -11.51 -14.30 -11.27
CA LYS A 125 -12.97 -14.21 -11.31
C LYS A 125 -13.56 -14.37 -9.91
N GLU A 126 -13.59 -13.30 -9.12
CA GLU A 126 -14.70 -13.12 -8.21
C GLU A 126 -15.92 -12.89 -9.11
N ASN A 127 -16.76 -13.93 -9.23
CA ASN A 127 -18.04 -13.84 -9.92
C ASN A 127 -18.74 -12.55 -9.49
N ASP A 128 -19.15 -11.78 -10.50
CA ASP A 128 -19.95 -10.56 -10.40
C ASP A 128 -19.28 -9.26 -9.90
N LYS A 129 -19.19 -8.35 -10.88
CA LYS A 129 -19.34 -6.88 -10.78
C LYS A 129 -18.11 -6.06 -10.33
N LYS A 130 -17.64 -5.27 -11.31
CA LYS A 130 -16.76 -4.09 -11.25
C LYS A 130 -15.25 -4.36 -11.13
N ILE A 131 -14.56 -4.09 -12.25
CA ILE A 131 -13.11 -4.05 -12.43
C ILE A 131 -12.40 -3.17 -11.37
N SER A 132 -13.08 -2.17 -10.82
CA SER A 132 -12.57 -1.26 -9.78
C SER A 132 -12.38 -1.87 -8.39
N GLN A 133 -12.61 -3.19 -8.21
CA GLN A 133 -12.53 -3.85 -6.89
C GLN A 133 -11.38 -4.87 -6.76
N ARG A 134 -10.52 -5.06 -7.77
CA ARG A 134 -9.51 -6.15 -7.74
C ARG A 134 -8.29 -5.85 -6.85
N TYR A 135 -7.94 -4.58 -6.70
CA TYR A 135 -6.88 -4.10 -5.83
C TYR A 135 -7.31 -2.76 -5.21
N LEU A 136 -6.60 -2.33 -4.16
CA LEU A 136 -6.61 -0.93 -3.73
C LEU A 136 -5.25 -0.29 -4.00
N GLU A 137 -5.26 1.02 -4.25
CA GLU A 137 -4.06 1.83 -4.23
C GLU A 137 -3.62 2.00 -2.76
N PHE A 138 -2.57 1.30 -2.38
CA PHE A 138 -2.02 1.33 -1.03
C PHE A 138 -0.87 2.33 -0.96
N PRO A 139 -0.92 3.33 -0.07
CA PRO A 139 0.14 4.32 0.01
C PRO A 139 1.45 3.71 0.48
N LEU A 140 2.52 3.93 -0.29
CA LEU A 140 3.85 3.39 0.00
C LEU A 140 4.43 3.95 1.30
N PHE A 141 4.09 5.19 1.68
CA PHE A 141 4.58 5.81 2.92
C PHE A 141 4.20 5.01 4.18
N ILE A 142 3.08 4.28 4.15
CA ILE A 142 2.65 3.46 5.29
C ILE A 142 3.70 2.41 5.64
N VAL A 143 4.40 1.87 4.64
CA VAL A 143 5.49 0.88 4.84
C VAL A 143 6.61 1.44 5.72
N PHE A 144 6.84 2.76 5.66
CA PHE A 144 7.91 3.47 6.34
C PHE A 144 7.43 4.28 7.55
N HIS A 145 6.14 4.18 7.90
CA HIS A 145 5.55 4.96 8.97
C HIS A 145 6.08 4.52 10.34
N GLU A 146 6.48 5.45 11.21
CA GLU A 146 7.15 5.19 12.49
C GLU A 146 6.39 4.24 13.46
N LYS A 147 5.05 4.25 13.37
CA LYS A 147 4.17 3.37 14.17
C LYS A 147 4.23 1.91 13.73
N ILE A 148 4.59 1.63 12.47
CA ILE A 148 4.74 0.30 11.91
C ILE A 148 6.10 -0.25 12.33
N LYS A 149 6.10 -1.27 13.18
CA LYS A 149 7.31 -1.85 13.77
C LYS A 149 7.57 -3.29 13.32
N SER A 150 6.64 -3.87 12.55
CA SER A 150 6.72 -5.25 12.09
C SER A 150 5.94 -5.47 10.79
N SER A 151 6.26 -6.58 10.10
CA SER A 151 5.53 -7.02 8.91
C SER A 151 4.05 -7.28 9.21
N SER A 152 3.75 -7.75 10.44
CA SER A 152 2.38 -7.97 10.91
C SER A 152 1.59 -6.68 11.05
N ASP A 153 2.19 -5.61 11.57
CA ASP A 153 1.52 -4.30 11.69
C ASP A 153 1.10 -3.77 10.32
N LEU A 154 2.01 -3.82 9.36
CA LEU A 154 1.77 -3.39 7.98
C LEU A 154 0.64 -4.21 7.34
N TYR A 155 0.68 -5.53 7.53
CA TYR A 155 -0.33 -6.42 6.97
C TYR A 155 -1.71 -6.22 7.62
N ILE A 156 -1.78 -6.00 8.93
CA ILE A 156 -3.02 -5.66 9.64
C ILE A 156 -3.62 -4.37 9.08
N CYS A 157 -2.79 -3.33 8.88
CA CYS A 157 -3.21 -2.08 8.24
C CYS A 157 -3.77 -2.35 6.83
N TYR A 158 -3.07 -3.12 6.01
CA TYR A 158 -3.56 -3.52 4.69
C TYR A 158 -4.92 -4.22 4.74
N VAL A 159 -5.10 -5.19 5.64
CA VAL A 159 -6.36 -5.94 5.79
C VAL A 159 -7.52 -5.02 6.16
N VAL A 160 -7.31 -4.09 7.11
CA VAL A 160 -8.36 -3.14 7.53
C VAL A 160 -8.71 -2.21 6.37
N ARG A 161 -7.72 -1.60 5.69
CA ARG A 161 -7.95 -0.67 4.57
C ARG A 161 -8.72 -1.33 3.44
N SER A 162 -8.36 -2.58 3.11
CA SER A 162 -9.01 -3.34 2.06
C SER A 162 -10.48 -3.67 2.39
N LYS A 163 -10.86 -3.81 3.66
CA LYS A 163 -12.26 -4.11 4.01
C LYS A 163 -13.14 -2.86 4.10
N VAL A 164 -12.56 -1.70 4.40
CA VAL A 164 -13.23 -0.39 4.42
C VAL A 164 -13.62 0.06 3.00
N ASP A 165 -12.68 -0.01 2.05
CA ASP A 165 -12.85 0.51 0.69
C ASP A 165 -13.89 -0.26 -0.16
N ASN A 166 -14.29 -1.45 0.26
CA ASN A 166 -15.33 -2.24 -0.41
C ASN A 166 -16.77 -1.72 -0.18
N GLY A 167 -16.96 -0.53 0.41
CA GLY A 167 -18.26 0.09 0.65
C GLY A 167 -19.17 -0.68 1.61
N LYS A 168 -18.67 -1.78 2.20
CA LYS A 168 -19.33 -2.53 3.26
C LYS A 168 -18.89 -1.93 4.59
N PHE A 169 -19.33 -0.70 4.83
CA PHE A 169 -19.20 -0.12 6.16
C PHE A 169 -20.34 -0.64 7.03
N PRO A 170 -20.04 -1.19 8.23
CA PRO A 170 -18.71 -1.42 8.78
C PRO A 170 -18.13 -2.79 8.32
N PRO A 171 -16.79 -2.94 8.31
CA PRO A 171 -16.15 -4.19 7.90
C PRO A 171 -16.73 -5.36 8.69
N LYS A 172 -17.11 -6.41 7.95
CA LYS A 172 -17.69 -7.64 8.52
C LYS A 172 -16.90 -8.08 9.76
N ARG A 173 -17.63 -8.32 10.86
CA ARG A 173 -17.25 -9.00 12.11
C ARG A 173 -15.92 -9.77 12.03
N MET A 174 -14.82 -9.19 12.50
CA MET A 174 -13.51 -9.85 12.53
C MET A 174 -13.25 -10.46 13.90
N SER A 175 -13.50 -11.76 14.06
CA SER A 175 -13.13 -12.52 15.26
C SER A 175 -11.62 -12.76 15.33
N GLY A 176 -11.09 -13.08 16.51
CA GLY A 176 -9.70 -13.53 16.65
C GLY A 176 -9.38 -14.76 15.79
N THR A 177 -10.36 -15.64 15.52
CA THR A 177 -10.21 -16.77 14.60
C THR A 177 -10.10 -16.35 13.13
N TYR A 178 -10.81 -15.29 12.72
CA TYR A 178 -10.64 -14.70 11.38
C TYR A 178 -9.25 -14.10 11.24
N TRP A 179 -8.82 -13.30 12.22
CA TRP A 179 -7.49 -12.71 12.23
C TRP A 179 -6.39 -13.77 12.21
N ALA A 180 -6.54 -14.86 12.97
CA ALA A 180 -5.59 -15.96 12.94
C ALA A 180 -5.45 -16.55 11.53
N LYS A 181 -6.57 -16.83 10.85
CA LYS A 181 -6.55 -17.34 9.47
C LYS A 181 -5.88 -16.38 8.49
N VAL A 182 -6.24 -15.09 8.54
CA VAL A 182 -5.69 -14.06 7.65
C VAL A 182 -4.19 -13.83 7.90
N LEU A 183 -3.72 -13.95 9.15
CA LEU A 183 -2.31 -13.81 9.48
C LEU A 183 -1.50 -15.11 9.29
N GLY A 184 -2.10 -16.16 8.70
CA GLY A 184 -1.46 -17.45 8.52
C GLY A 184 -1.08 -18.14 9.84
N LYS A 185 -1.82 -17.88 10.92
CA LYS A 185 -1.63 -18.48 12.25
C LYS A 185 -2.69 -19.55 12.52
N SER A 186 -2.35 -20.53 13.34
CA SER A 186 -3.33 -21.49 13.88
C SER A 186 -4.45 -20.76 14.61
N THR A 187 -5.69 -21.23 14.48
CA THR A 187 -6.85 -20.69 15.21
C THR A 187 -6.72 -20.85 16.73
N THR A 188 -5.90 -21.80 17.19
CA THR A 188 -5.54 -21.94 18.62
C THR A 188 -4.80 -20.71 19.16
N ASN A 189 -4.16 -19.94 18.28
CA ASN A 189 -3.44 -18.71 18.63
C ASN A 189 -4.35 -17.47 18.60
N ALA A 190 -5.68 -17.62 18.53
CA ALA A 190 -6.61 -16.49 18.42
C ALA A 190 -6.44 -15.44 19.52
N SER A 191 -6.15 -15.85 20.77
CA SER A 191 -5.90 -14.92 21.89
C SER A 191 -4.60 -14.13 21.69
N TYR A 192 -3.51 -14.80 21.29
CA TYR A 192 -2.25 -14.14 20.97
C TYR A 192 -2.40 -13.15 19.81
N VAL A 193 -3.10 -13.58 18.75
CA VAL A 193 -3.41 -12.72 17.61
C VAL A 193 -4.25 -11.52 18.03
N GLN A 194 -5.24 -11.71 18.90
CA GLN A 194 -6.03 -10.59 19.42
C GLN A 194 -5.16 -9.56 20.15
N LYS A 195 -4.19 -9.99 20.95
CA LYS A 195 -3.21 -9.09 21.59
C LYS A 195 -2.38 -8.30 20.56
N MET A 196 -2.02 -8.90 19.44
CA MET A 196 -1.34 -8.18 18.35
C MET A 196 -2.24 -7.10 17.75
N ILE A 197 -3.52 -7.41 17.52
CA ILE A 197 -4.51 -6.45 17.02
C ILE A 197 -4.73 -5.32 18.03
N ASP A 198 -4.90 -5.65 19.30
CA ASP A 198 -5.10 -4.66 20.37
C ASP A 198 -3.86 -3.75 20.51
N SER A 199 -2.65 -4.30 20.39
CA SER A 199 -1.42 -3.50 20.33
C SER A 199 -1.37 -2.56 19.11
N CYS A 200 -1.92 -2.97 17.96
CA CYS A 200 -2.05 -2.08 16.80
C CYS A 200 -3.05 -0.95 17.05
N VAL A 201 -4.13 -1.23 17.82
CA VAL A 201 -5.10 -0.22 18.25
C VAL A 201 -4.48 0.76 19.23
N GLU A 202 -3.78 0.27 20.25
CA GLU A 202 -3.09 1.09 21.26
C GLU A 202 -2.06 2.03 20.63
N ARG A 203 -1.31 1.53 19.63
CA ARG A 203 -0.36 2.32 18.86
C ARG A 203 -1.00 3.20 17.79
N GLN A 204 -2.34 3.20 17.67
CA GLN A 204 -3.10 3.97 16.67
C GLN A 204 -2.65 3.70 15.23
N ILE A 205 -2.31 2.45 14.92
CA ILE A 205 -2.06 1.96 13.55
C ILE A 205 -3.40 1.69 12.86
N ILE A 206 -4.33 1.13 13.65
CA ILE A 206 -5.73 0.95 13.30
C ILE A 206 -6.57 1.50 14.46
N PHE A 207 -7.81 1.84 14.18
CA PHE A 207 -8.77 2.35 15.15
C PHE A 207 -9.85 1.32 15.33
N LYS A 208 -10.26 1.10 16.57
CA LYS A 208 -11.32 0.16 16.91
C LYS A 208 -12.54 0.94 17.37
N ARG A 209 -13.63 0.87 16.60
CA ARG A 209 -14.95 1.27 17.07
C ARG A 209 -15.57 0.06 17.75
N SER A 210 -15.64 0.10 19.09
CA SER A 210 -16.36 -0.93 19.85
C SER A 210 -17.85 -0.87 19.46
N GLY A 211 -18.38 -1.95 18.88
CA GLY A 211 -19.77 -2.03 18.43
C GLY A 211 -20.73 -2.37 19.56
N VAL A 212 -21.71 -1.48 19.76
CA VAL A 212 -23.07 -1.63 20.32
C VAL A 212 -23.39 -2.95 21.07
N ARG A 213 -23.65 -2.83 22.37
CA ARG A 213 -24.30 -3.87 23.18
C ARG A 213 -25.73 -4.06 22.67
N LYS A 214 -26.11 -5.28 22.27
CA LYS A 214 -27.53 -5.65 22.26
C LYS A 214 -28.00 -5.79 23.70
N GLU A 215 -29.29 -5.56 23.92
CA GLU A 215 -29.95 -5.65 25.23
C GLU A 215 -29.73 -7.02 25.91
N ASP A 216 -29.35 -8.07 25.15
CA ASP A 216 -29.18 -9.45 25.63
C ASP A 216 -27.74 -9.82 26.08
N SER A 217 -26.94 -8.85 26.53
CA SER A 217 -25.65 -9.06 27.25
C SER A 217 -24.50 -9.78 26.50
N THR A 218 -24.65 -10.12 25.22
CA THR A 218 -23.57 -10.66 24.38
C THR A 218 -22.83 -9.52 23.65
N GLN A 219 -21.51 -9.40 23.85
CA GLN A 219 -20.69 -8.39 23.18
C GLN A 219 -20.52 -8.76 21.68
N GLU A 220 -21.21 -8.05 20.78
CA GLU A 220 -21.18 -8.31 19.34
C GLU A 220 -20.00 -7.61 18.63
N TYR A 221 -18.80 -8.20 18.72
CA TYR A 221 -17.66 -8.01 17.79
C TYR A 221 -17.01 -6.60 17.70
N ASN A 222 -15.76 -6.58 17.24
CA ASN A 222 -14.99 -5.35 17.05
C ASN A 222 -15.11 -4.86 15.59
N LEU A 223 -15.32 -3.55 15.41
CA LEU A 223 -15.19 -2.90 14.12
C LEU A 223 -13.85 -2.17 14.09
N TYR A 224 -13.11 -2.32 12.98
CA TYR A 224 -11.81 -1.70 12.78
C TYR A 224 -11.87 -0.72 11.62
N ASP A 225 -11.16 0.38 11.73
CA ASP A 225 -11.00 1.38 10.68
C ASP A 225 -9.54 1.84 10.69
N ILE A 226 -9.09 2.48 9.63
CA ILE A 226 -7.87 3.29 9.67
C ILE A 226 -8.38 4.71 9.62
N GLN A 227 -8.49 5.33 10.80
CA GLN A 227 -8.64 6.78 10.83
C GLN A 227 -7.42 7.34 10.12
N GLU A 228 -7.72 8.16 9.14
CA GLU A 228 -6.82 8.82 8.22
C GLU A 228 -5.43 9.06 8.84
N ILE A 229 -4.44 8.26 8.42
CA ILE A 229 -3.03 8.73 8.34
C ILE A 229 -2.94 9.83 7.25
N ASP A 230 -3.98 10.67 7.11
CA ASP A 230 -4.46 11.28 5.87
C ASP A 230 -4.95 12.73 6.09
N GLU A 231 -5.25 13.19 7.31
CA GLU A 231 -5.70 14.59 7.49
C GLU A 231 -4.60 15.64 7.16
N ASN A 232 -3.32 15.22 7.13
CA ASN A 232 -2.21 16.08 6.67
C ASN A 232 -1.73 15.78 5.23
N TYR A 233 -2.30 14.79 4.54
CA TYR A 233 -1.84 14.35 3.22
C TYR A 233 -2.92 14.40 2.13
N LYS A 234 -4.18 14.64 2.48
CA LYS A 234 -5.23 15.02 1.55
C LYS A 234 -5.25 16.52 1.32
N GLU A 235 -4.33 17.01 0.50
CA GLU A 235 -4.47 18.11 -0.47
C GLU A 235 -3.07 18.60 -0.88
N PRO A 236 -2.77 18.72 -2.19
CA PRO A 236 -3.58 19.50 -3.11
C PRO A 236 -3.86 18.77 -4.43
N LEU A 237 -5.12 18.77 -4.88
CA LEU A 237 -5.52 18.80 -6.30
C LEU A 237 -7.06 18.76 -6.39
N LYS A 238 -7.70 19.76 -5.81
CA LYS A 238 -8.80 20.44 -6.50
C LYS A 238 -8.33 21.86 -6.77
N GLN A 239 -7.48 22.03 -7.78
CA GLN A 239 -7.64 23.22 -8.59
C GLN A 239 -9.05 23.10 -9.17
N LYS A 240 -10.01 23.76 -8.50
CA LYS A 240 -11.12 24.36 -9.23
C LYS A 240 -10.45 25.07 -10.40
N ASN A 241 -10.83 24.70 -11.62
CA ASN A 241 -10.81 25.65 -12.71
C ASN A 241 -11.70 26.81 -12.26
N VAL A 242 -11.14 27.75 -11.52
CA VAL A 242 -11.57 29.13 -11.61
C VAL A 242 -11.03 29.52 -12.97
N ILE A 243 -11.90 29.47 -13.97
CA ILE A 243 -11.74 30.29 -15.15
C ILE A 243 -11.67 31.70 -14.57
N GLU A 244 -10.46 32.25 -14.44
CA GLU A 244 -10.31 33.69 -14.39
C GLU A 244 -10.88 34.18 -15.72
N GLU A 245 -12.09 34.72 -15.69
CA GLU A 245 -12.56 35.61 -16.72
C GLU A 245 -11.54 36.76 -16.77
N LEU A 246 -10.59 36.66 -17.70
CA LEU A 246 -9.82 37.81 -18.12
C LEU A 246 -10.83 38.90 -18.47
N PRO A 247 -10.73 40.12 -17.92
CA PRO A 247 -11.60 41.20 -18.31
C PRO A 247 -11.43 41.40 -19.82
N VAL A 248 -12.53 41.22 -20.54
CA VAL A 248 -12.65 41.52 -21.97
C VAL A 248 -12.38 43.02 -22.11
N ILE A 249 -11.15 43.36 -22.48
CA ILE A 249 -10.85 44.70 -22.95
C ILE A 249 -11.51 44.80 -24.33
N HIS A 250 -12.66 45.47 -24.37
CA HIS A 250 -13.28 45.91 -25.62
C HIS A 250 -12.36 46.96 -26.27
N THR A 251 -11.39 46.51 -27.04
CA THR A 251 -10.71 47.39 -28.00
C THR A 251 -11.65 47.55 -29.18
N LYS A 252 -12.41 48.65 -29.20
CA LYS A 252 -13.07 49.13 -30.42
C LYS A 252 -11.99 49.39 -31.46
N VAL A 253 -11.84 48.48 -32.41
CA VAL A 253 -11.11 48.76 -33.66
C VAL A 253 -12.09 49.50 -34.56
N GLU A 254 -12.09 50.83 -34.49
CA GLU A 254 -12.66 51.64 -35.55
C GLU A 254 -11.71 51.58 -36.74
N ALA A 255 -12.14 50.87 -37.77
CA ALA A 255 -11.49 50.88 -39.08
C ALA A 255 -11.59 52.28 -39.69
N LYS A 256 -10.43 52.90 -39.94
CA LYS A 256 -10.30 53.89 -41.02
C LYS A 256 -9.54 53.23 -42.15
N LEU A 257 -10.28 52.88 -43.21
CA LEU A 257 -9.74 52.86 -44.56
C LEU A 257 -9.30 54.28 -44.94
N ASP A 258 -8.48 54.35 -45.98
CA ASP A 258 -7.96 55.52 -46.71
C ASP A 258 -6.45 55.68 -46.47
N GLU A 259 -5.53 55.68 -47.45
CA GLU A 259 -5.54 55.59 -48.91
C GLU A 259 -4.11 55.18 -49.29
N ILE A 260 -3.94 54.29 -50.28
CA ILE A 260 -2.64 54.04 -50.92
C ILE A 260 -2.52 55.01 -52.10
N PRO A 261 -1.37 55.67 -52.29
CA PRO A 261 -0.90 55.90 -53.64
C PRO A 261 0.50 55.32 -53.87
N PHE A 262 0.62 54.83 -55.10
CA PHE A 262 1.78 54.25 -55.78
C PHE A 262 3.06 55.10 -55.70
#